data_AF-A0A132AH41-F1
#
_entry.id   AF-A0A132AH41-F1
#
_cell.length_a   1.000
_cell.length_b   1.000
_cell.length_c   1.000
_cell.angle_alpha   90.00
_cell.angle_beta   90.00
_cell.angle_gamma   90.00
#
_symmetry.space_group_name_H-M   'P 1'
#
loop_
_entity.id
_entity.type
_entity.pdbx_description
1 polymer ?
#
loop_
_entity_poly.entity_id
_entity_poly.type
_entity_poly.pdbx_seq_one_letter_code
_entity_poly.pdbx_strand_id
1 'polypeptide(L)'
;MIDFEEVARRFDQDGYALIENFIPLEWIERLKKEIDSLMKSFDCSKESATIFEAGNEQCATKYFLESSDKIRYFLEKDAWNQEKNCLMVPKEQSLNKIGHAMHWYNETFRQFTFQQCFQTLSKSLGLIDPLIVQSLIIFKNPRIGSAVPDHQDATYLYSTPDPKIVGFWIPLEDATERNGCLQFIPGSHRIYPLQSRWIRSKDSSGTIRMEYINCSSSLPSSSSSLKANDSNNLNDEDEKFNNANSIDFEKENRFKLVPAKKGSCILIDGLVIHRSDPNVSDQPRPAYTFHCFDQAEKFDRDGYVLIEDIFPLEWIDRLRKEIDTILEHYDCSKACEAIFDPQCKDSRALEYFFQANDKVSLVIDPKQLKMVPAKKGSCIVFSDLLVHCSGPNGTNQSRPAYIFNVFDQGREVEQIDGKDNKIIKQRERKWDPLNWMQPTDQFAFQHLYSF
;
A
#
# COMPACT_ATOMS: atom_id res chain seq x y z
N MET A 1 -15.00 -8.61 -23.62
CA MET A 1 -13.59 -8.37 -23.24
C MET A 1 -13.63 -7.66 -21.90
N ILE A 2 -12.79 -8.04 -20.95
CA ILE A 2 -12.78 -7.42 -19.61
C ILE A 2 -12.09 -6.06 -19.73
N ASP A 3 -12.74 -5.03 -19.21
CA ASP A 3 -12.17 -3.67 -19.14
C ASP A 3 -11.32 -3.55 -17.87
N PHE A 4 -10.01 -3.72 -18.02
CA PHE A 4 -9.10 -3.68 -16.89
C PHE A 4 -8.88 -2.28 -16.31
N GLU A 5 -9.14 -1.23 -17.09
CA GLU A 5 -9.03 0.15 -16.60
C GLU A 5 -10.20 0.46 -15.65
N GLU A 6 -11.42 0.06 -16.00
CA GLU A 6 -12.57 0.20 -15.11
C GLU A 6 -12.42 -0.68 -13.85
N VAL A 7 -11.85 -1.88 -13.97
CA VAL A 7 -11.51 -2.71 -12.80
C VAL A 7 -10.52 -2.01 -11.90
N ALA A 8 -9.44 -1.44 -12.45
CA ALA A 8 -8.44 -0.70 -11.68
C ALA A 8 -9.04 0.53 -10.99
N ARG A 9 -9.93 1.26 -11.69
CA ARG A 9 -10.63 2.42 -11.13
C ARG A 9 -11.53 2.05 -9.95
N ARG A 10 -12.28 0.94 -10.04
CA ARG A 10 -13.10 0.42 -8.93
C ARG A 10 -12.24 -0.05 -7.77
N PHE A 11 -11.18 -0.80 -8.07
CA PHE A 11 -10.23 -1.27 -7.06
C PHE A 11 -9.60 -0.11 -6.29
N ASP A 12 -9.15 0.93 -6.99
CA ASP A 12 -8.61 2.14 -6.39
C ASP A 12 -9.68 2.86 -5.54
N GLN A 13 -10.90 3.01 -6.04
CA GLN A 13 -12.00 3.70 -5.35
C GLN A 13 -12.49 2.97 -4.09
N ASP A 14 -12.75 1.67 -4.19
CA ASP A 14 -13.47 0.89 -3.19
C ASP A 14 -12.56 0.00 -2.34
N GLY A 15 -11.30 -0.21 -2.75
CA GLY A 15 -10.35 -1.11 -2.10
C GLY A 15 -10.56 -2.58 -2.46
N TYR A 16 -11.56 -2.88 -3.29
CA TYR A 16 -11.79 -4.21 -3.86
C TYR A 16 -12.46 -4.10 -5.23
N ALA A 17 -12.36 -5.16 -6.03
CA ALA A 17 -13.09 -5.23 -7.31
C ALA A 17 -13.45 -6.67 -7.67
N LEU A 18 -14.71 -6.91 -8.00
CA LEU A 18 -15.19 -8.19 -8.53
C LEU A 18 -15.07 -8.20 -10.07
N ILE A 19 -14.38 -9.21 -10.59
CA ILE A 19 -14.24 -9.51 -12.01
C ILE A 19 -14.97 -10.83 -12.28
N GLU A 20 -16.17 -10.74 -12.85
CA GLU A 20 -16.95 -11.91 -13.20
C GLU A 20 -16.40 -12.61 -14.45
N ASN A 21 -16.56 -13.93 -14.52
CA ASN A 21 -16.15 -14.76 -15.67
C ASN A 21 -14.68 -14.54 -16.09
N PHE A 22 -13.80 -14.31 -15.11
CA PHE A 22 -12.38 -14.03 -15.35
C PHE A 22 -11.57 -15.29 -15.68
N ILE A 23 -11.87 -16.38 -14.97
CA ILE A 23 -11.16 -17.64 -15.05
C ILE A 23 -12.00 -18.67 -15.81
N PRO A 24 -11.43 -19.32 -16.86
CA PRO A 24 -12.12 -20.40 -17.56
C PRO A 24 -12.49 -21.55 -16.61
N LEU A 25 -13.70 -22.09 -16.76
CA LEU A 25 -14.20 -23.16 -15.88
C LEU A 25 -13.33 -24.44 -15.92
N GLU A 26 -12.61 -24.68 -17.01
CA GLU A 26 -11.65 -25.79 -17.12
C GLU A 26 -10.54 -25.69 -16.06
N TRP A 27 -10.07 -24.47 -15.75
CA TRP A 27 -9.11 -24.25 -14.68
C TRP A 27 -9.72 -24.51 -13.30
N ILE A 28 -10.98 -24.12 -13.11
CA ILE A 28 -11.70 -24.37 -11.85
C ILE A 28 -11.80 -25.88 -11.58
N GLU A 29 -12.20 -26.66 -12.57
CA GLU A 29 -12.29 -28.12 -12.42
C GLU A 29 -10.90 -28.77 -12.24
N ARG A 30 -9.86 -28.25 -12.91
CA ARG A 30 -8.48 -28.72 -12.71
C ARG A 30 -7.97 -28.46 -11.29
N LEU A 31 -8.22 -27.28 -10.74
CA LEU A 31 -7.84 -26.92 -9.36
C LEU A 31 -8.61 -27.77 -8.34
N LYS A 32 -9.91 -27.97 -8.54
CA LYS A 32 -10.73 -28.83 -7.66
C LYS A 32 -10.23 -30.27 -7.65
N LYS A 33 -9.89 -30.84 -8.82
CA LYS A 33 -9.32 -32.19 -8.91
C LYS A 33 -8.00 -32.30 -8.17
N GLU A 34 -7.15 -31.27 -8.23
CA GLU A 34 -5.91 -31.23 -7.46
C GLU A 34 -6.18 -31.18 -5.95
N ILE A 35 -7.14 -30.36 -5.51
CA ILE A 35 -7.57 -30.29 -4.11
C ILE A 35 -8.05 -31.68 -3.62
N ASP A 36 -8.88 -32.37 -4.40
CA ASP A 36 -9.34 -33.72 -4.05
C ASP A 36 -8.17 -34.71 -3.92
N SER A 37 -7.14 -34.59 -4.77
CA SER A 37 -5.93 -35.39 -4.70
C SER A 37 -5.14 -35.12 -3.41
N LEU A 38 -4.93 -33.84 -3.09
CA LEU A 38 -4.26 -33.40 -1.86
C LEU A 38 -4.98 -33.93 -0.62
N MET A 39 -6.31 -33.76 -0.56
CA MET A 39 -7.14 -34.25 0.55
C MET A 39 -7.09 -35.77 0.71
N LYS A 40 -7.05 -36.53 -0.39
CA LYS A 40 -6.87 -37.99 -0.33
C LYS A 40 -5.50 -38.36 0.25
N SER A 41 -4.45 -37.66 -0.16
CA SER A 41 -3.07 -37.91 0.30
C SER A 41 -2.77 -37.42 1.73
N PHE A 42 -3.54 -36.45 2.24
CA PHE A 42 -3.39 -35.86 3.56
C PHE A 42 -3.48 -36.93 4.67
N ASP A 43 -2.49 -36.99 5.56
CA ASP A 43 -2.50 -37.92 6.70
C ASP A 43 -2.56 -37.12 8.01
N CYS A 44 -3.77 -37.02 8.57
CA CYS A 44 -4.02 -36.28 9.80
C CYS A 44 -3.29 -36.84 11.03
N SER A 45 -2.71 -38.05 10.95
CA SER A 45 -1.96 -38.68 12.05
C SER A 45 -0.46 -38.36 12.03
N LYS A 46 0.10 -38.05 10.86
CA LYS A 46 1.54 -37.79 10.67
C LYS A 46 1.88 -36.32 10.62
N GLU A 47 0.95 -35.53 10.11
CA GLU A 47 1.08 -34.10 10.14
C GLU A 47 0.61 -33.64 11.51
N SER A 48 1.42 -32.84 12.22
CA SER A 48 0.99 -32.13 13.42
C SER A 48 -0.06 -31.08 13.04
N ALA A 49 -1.19 -31.51 12.46
CA ALA A 49 -2.22 -30.68 11.90
C ALA A 49 -2.75 -29.82 13.05
N THR A 50 -2.48 -28.53 12.97
CA THR A 50 -2.81 -27.62 14.05
C THR A 50 -4.23 -27.12 13.87
N ILE A 51 -4.95 -27.10 14.98
CA ILE A 51 -6.26 -26.47 15.09
C ILE A 51 -6.06 -24.98 14.81
N PHE A 52 -6.72 -24.45 13.77
CA PHE A 52 -6.65 -23.04 13.44
C PHE A 52 -7.64 -22.25 14.29
N GLU A 53 -7.16 -21.23 15.00
CA GLU A 53 -7.99 -20.25 15.71
C GLU A 53 -7.53 -18.84 15.33
N ALA A 54 -8.43 -18.05 14.75
CA ALA A 54 -8.13 -16.68 14.37
C ALA A 54 -8.07 -15.78 15.61
N GLY A 55 -7.01 -14.96 15.73
CA GLY A 55 -6.95 -13.86 16.70
C GLY A 55 -6.39 -14.16 18.09
N ASN A 56 -5.85 -15.35 18.35
CA ASN A 56 -5.36 -15.71 19.70
C ASN A 56 -3.84 -15.45 19.84
N GLU A 57 -3.46 -14.51 20.71
CA GLU A 57 -2.08 -14.03 20.94
C GLU A 57 -1.07 -15.10 21.39
N GLN A 58 -1.55 -16.26 21.84
CA GLN A 58 -0.73 -17.28 22.49
C GLN A 58 -0.49 -18.56 21.67
N CYS A 59 -0.99 -18.68 20.43
CA CYS A 59 -1.09 -20.00 19.76
C CYS A 59 -0.62 -20.10 18.31
N ALA A 60 0.35 -19.29 17.86
CA ALA A 60 1.07 -19.64 16.63
C ALA A 60 2.03 -20.80 16.90
N THR A 61 1.57 -22.02 16.65
CA THR A 61 2.42 -23.21 16.75
C THR A 61 3.63 -23.08 15.81
N LYS A 62 4.73 -23.76 16.15
CA LYS A 62 5.89 -23.88 15.24
C LYS A 62 5.49 -24.40 13.85
N TYR A 63 4.48 -25.28 13.80
CA TYR A 63 3.90 -25.78 12.55
C TYR A 63 3.20 -24.68 11.73
N PHE A 64 2.58 -23.69 12.36
CA PHE A 64 2.08 -22.52 11.61
C PHE A 64 3.24 -21.61 11.18
N LEU A 65 4.16 -21.26 12.07
CA LEU A 65 5.20 -20.25 11.79
C LEU A 65 6.23 -20.67 10.74
N GLU A 66 6.46 -21.97 10.56
CA GLU A 66 7.36 -22.50 9.54
C GLU A 66 6.62 -22.97 8.28
N SER A 67 5.37 -22.55 8.07
CA SER A 67 4.55 -22.99 6.94
C SER A 67 4.62 -22.06 5.72
N SER A 68 5.28 -20.91 5.83
CA SER A 68 5.36 -19.89 4.76
C SER A 68 5.92 -20.43 3.45
N ASP A 69 6.84 -21.40 3.53
CA ASP A 69 7.54 -22.04 2.41
C ASP A 69 7.15 -23.53 2.25
N LYS A 70 5.96 -23.92 2.73
CA LYS A 70 5.51 -25.32 2.70
C LYS A 70 4.04 -25.43 2.26
N ILE A 71 3.65 -26.66 1.94
CA ILE A 71 2.25 -27.08 1.85
C ILE A 71 1.91 -27.79 3.15
N ARG A 72 1.05 -27.18 3.96
CA ARG A 72 0.61 -27.62 5.28
C ARG A 72 -0.89 -27.50 5.40
N TYR A 73 -1.46 -28.30 6.30
CA TYR A 73 -2.89 -28.52 6.43
C TYR A 73 -3.35 -28.04 7.81
N PHE A 74 -4.42 -27.27 7.84
CA PHE A 74 -4.93 -26.63 9.05
C PHE A 74 -6.39 -27.04 9.25
N LEU A 75 -6.69 -27.60 10.42
CA LEU A 75 -8.03 -28.11 10.74
C LEU A 75 -8.95 -26.99 11.23
N GLU A 76 -10.25 -27.17 11.00
CA GLU A 76 -11.28 -26.38 11.67
C GLU A 76 -11.23 -26.61 13.19
N LYS A 77 -11.56 -25.57 13.96
CA LYS A 77 -11.53 -25.59 15.42
C LYS A 77 -12.28 -26.79 16.01
N ASP A 78 -13.48 -27.02 15.49
CA ASP A 78 -14.40 -28.04 16.00
C ASP A 78 -14.22 -29.41 15.32
N ALA A 79 -13.23 -29.56 14.43
CA ALA A 79 -13.02 -30.82 13.71
C ALA A 79 -12.22 -31.85 14.53
N TRP A 80 -11.50 -31.45 15.58
CA TRP A 80 -10.64 -32.33 16.36
C TRP A 80 -11.03 -32.39 17.82
N ASN A 81 -11.19 -33.60 18.36
CA ASN A 81 -11.38 -33.80 19.80
C ASN A 81 -10.04 -34.14 20.45
N GLN A 82 -9.53 -33.22 21.28
CA GLN A 82 -8.25 -33.40 21.96
C GLN A 82 -8.25 -34.56 22.97
N GLU A 83 -9.34 -34.75 23.72
CA GLU A 83 -9.44 -35.80 24.73
C GLU A 83 -9.48 -37.20 24.11
N LYS A 84 -10.20 -37.34 22.99
CA LYS A 84 -10.38 -38.61 22.28
C LYS A 84 -9.33 -38.84 21.19
N ASN A 85 -8.50 -37.83 20.91
CA ASN A 85 -7.48 -37.84 19.88
C ASN A 85 -8.01 -38.30 18.51
N CYS A 86 -9.17 -37.78 18.10
CA CYS A 86 -9.84 -38.19 16.88
C CYS A 86 -10.62 -37.04 16.19
N LEU A 87 -10.94 -37.24 14.92
CA LEU A 87 -11.78 -36.33 14.15
C LEU A 87 -13.25 -36.45 14.59
N MET A 88 -13.89 -35.29 14.75
CA MET A 88 -15.33 -35.18 15.05
C MET A 88 -16.21 -35.14 13.81
N VAL A 89 -15.60 -34.90 12.65
CA VAL A 89 -16.24 -34.81 11.34
C VAL A 89 -15.49 -35.69 10.33
N PRO A 90 -16.11 -36.08 9.20
CA PRO A 90 -15.38 -36.72 8.11
C PRO A 90 -14.12 -35.95 7.73
N LYS A 91 -13.05 -36.66 7.37
CA LYS A 91 -11.74 -36.07 7.01
C LYS A 91 -11.88 -35.01 5.92
N GLU A 92 -12.81 -35.20 5.00
CA GLU A 92 -13.07 -34.29 3.89
C GLU A 92 -13.67 -32.96 4.34
N GLN A 93 -14.25 -32.91 5.54
CA GLN A 93 -14.88 -31.73 6.14
C GLN A 93 -14.03 -31.13 7.27
N SER A 94 -12.87 -31.71 7.59
CA SER A 94 -12.09 -31.28 8.75
C SER A 94 -11.14 -30.12 8.47
N LEU A 95 -10.81 -29.87 7.19
CA LEU A 95 -9.82 -28.87 6.80
C LEU A 95 -10.43 -27.47 6.71
N ASN A 96 -9.87 -26.52 7.45
CA ASN A 96 -10.17 -25.10 7.28
C ASN A 96 -9.44 -24.54 6.05
N LYS A 97 -8.12 -24.80 5.96
CA LYS A 97 -7.26 -24.31 4.90
C LYS A 97 -6.05 -25.20 4.60
N ILE A 98 -5.48 -25.03 3.41
CA ILE A 98 -4.16 -25.53 3.01
C ILE A 98 -3.28 -24.33 2.62
N GLY A 99 -2.05 -24.29 3.10
CA GLY A 99 -1.14 -23.15 2.89
C GLY A 99 0.30 -23.43 3.29
N HIS A 100 1.25 -22.52 3.08
CA HIS A 100 1.08 -21.17 2.51
C HIS A 100 1.82 -20.97 1.18
N ALA A 101 2.44 -22.03 0.62
CA ALA A 101 3.25 -21.96 -0.61
C ALA A 101 2.72 -22.86 -1.75
N MET A 102 1.40 -23.00 -1.88
CA MET A 102 0.77 -23.75 -2.99
C MET A 102 1.23 -23.27 -4.37
N HIS A 103 1.33 -21.95 -4.56
CA HIS A 103 1.80 -21.31 -5.79
C HIS A 103 3.23 -21.68 -6.18
N TRP A 104 4.04 -22.18 -5.24
CA TRP A 104 5.42 -22.61 -5.52
C TRP A 104 5.58 -24.11 -5.66
N TYR A 105 5.03 -24.88 -4.72
CA TYR A 105 5.36 -26.31 -4.62
C TYR A 105 4.31 -27.24 -5.21
N ASN A 106 3.11 -26.75 -5.53
CA ASN A 106 2.13 -27.52 -6.27
C ASN A 106 2.11 -27.07 -7.73
N GLU A 107 2.43 -27.98 -8.66
CA GLU A 107 2.57 -27.65 -10.08
C GLU A 107 1.26 -27.12 -10.70
N THR A 108 0.10 -27.66 -10.32
CA THR A 108 -1.19 -27.19 -10.85
C THR A 108 -1.49 -25.77 -10.38
N PHE A 109 -1.32 -25.48 -9.08
CA PHE A 109 -1.53 -24.13 -8.55
C PHE A 109 -0.48 -23.15 -9.05
N ARG A 110 0.79 -23.56 -9.18
CA ARG A 110 1.85 -22.74 -9.78
C ARG A 110 1.50 -22.34 -11.21
N GLN A 111 1.14 -23.29 -12.08
CA GLN A 111 0.73 -22.97 -13.45
C GLN A 111 -0.49 -22.06 -13.51
N PHE A 112 -1.42 -22.18 -12.54
CA PHE A 112 -2.58 -21.30 -12.44
C PHE A 112 -2.20 -19.87 -12.05
N THR A 113 -1.43 -19.70 -10.98
CA THR A 113 -1.10 -18.39 -10.40
C THR A 113 -0.23 -17.55 -11.33
N PHE A 114 0.66 -18.17 -12.11
CA PHE A 114 1.58 -17.46 -13.02
C PHE A 114 1.02 -17.22 -14.43
N GLN A 115 -0.29 -17.38 -14.64
CA GLN A 115 -0.92 -17.10 -15.94
C GLN A 115 -0.79 -15.64 -16.37
N GLN A 116 -0.77 -15.44 -17.70
CA GLN A 116 -0.66 -14.11 -18.31
C GLN A 116 -1.82 -13.16 -17.94
N CYS A 117 -3.01 -13.69 -17.63
CA CYS A 117 -4.15 -12.88 -17.23
C CYS A 117 -3.90 -12.14 -15.91
N PHE A 118 -3.32 -12.82 -14.90
CA PHE A 118 -2.94 -12.20 -13.64
C PHE A 118 -1.81 -11.18 -13.83
N GLN A 119 -0.82 -11.47 -14.68
CA GLN A 119 0.24 -10.51 -14.99
C GLN A 119 -0.30 -9.22 -15.64
N THR A 120 -1.25 -9.36 -16.58
CA THR A 120 -1.89 -8.24 -17.27
C THR A 120 -2.76 -7.42 -16.32
N LEU A 121 -3.50 -8.12 -15.45
CA LEU A 121 -4.30 -7.49 -14.41
C LEU A 121 -3.41 -6.72 -13.43
N SER A 122 -2.35 -7.34 -12.90
CA SER A 122 -1.38 -6.69 -12.01
C SER A 122 -0.78 -5.42 -12.60
N LYS A 123 -0.42 -5.43 -13.89
CA LYS A 123 0.06 -4.22 -14.60
C LYS A 123 -1.01 -3.14 -14.67
N SER A 124 -2.27 -3.52 -14.91
CA SER A 124 -3.40 -2.58 -14.98
C SER A 124 -3.72 -1.96 -13.62
N LEU A 125 -3.42 -2.66 -12.52
CA LEU A 125 -3.48 -2.14 -11.15
C LEU A 125 -2.28 -1.25 -10.78
N GLY A 126 -1.33 -1.03 -11.71
CA GLY A 126 -0.13 -0.26 -11.46
C GLY A 126 0.87 -0.95 -10.53
N LEU A 127 0.90 -2.29 -10.51
CA LEU A 127 1.99 -3.05 -9.88
C LEU A 127 3.18 -3.10 -10.82
N ILE A 128 4.37 -2.77 -10.32
CA ILE A 128 5.58 -2.66 -11.13
C ILE A 128 6.46 -3.89 -10.96
N ASP A 129 6.70 -4.31 -9.71
CA ASP A 129 7.47 -5.51 -9.39
C ASP A 129 6.71 -6.42 -8.41
N PRO A 130 5.62 -7.07 -8.85
CA PRO A 130 4.79 -7.88 -7.98
C PRO A 130 5.47 -9.20 -7.59
N LEU A 131 5.63 -9.43 -6.29
CA LEU A 131 6.08 -10.69 -5.69
C LEU A 131 4.93 -11.39 -4.98
N ILE A 132 4.63 -12.63 -5.36
CA ILE A 132 3.66 -13.47 -4.64
C ILE A 132 4.32 -13.99 -3.36
N VAL A 133 3.69 -13.73 -2.22
CA VAL A 133 4.25 -14.04 -0.88
C VAL A 133 3.48 -15.10 -0.12
N GLN A 134 2.24 -15.35 -0.52
CA GLN A 134 1.39 -16.32 0.14
C GLN A 134 0.34 -16.83 -0.84
N SER A 135 -0.04 -18.10 -0.68
CA SER A 135 -1.25 -18.63 -1.29
C SER A 135 -1.92 -19.67 -0.41
N LEU A 136 -3.24 -19.67 -0.40
CA LEU A 136 -4.10 -20.48 0.45
C LEU A 136 -5.23 -21.10 -0.36
N ILE A 137 -5.66 -22.28 0.07
CA ILE A 137 -7.01 -22.81 -0.24
C ILE A 137 -7.82 -22.66 1.03
N ILE A 138 -9.01 -22.05 0.95
CA ILE A 138 -9.94 -21.86 2.08
C ILE A 138 -11.21 -22.65 1.77
N PHE A 139 -11.53 -23.66 2.57
CA PHE A 139 -12.62 -24.61 2.26
C PHE A 139 -14.01 -24.11 2.65
N LYS A 140 -14.13 -23.45 3.81
CA LYS A 140 -15.41 -23.08 4.42
C LYS A 140 -16.41 -24.23 4.35
N ASN A 141 -16.14 -25.28 5.12
CA ASN A 141 -16.96 -26.49 5.10
C ASN A 141 -18.39 -26.23 5.61
N PRO A 142 -19.38 -27.02 5.17
CA PRO A 142 -20.76 -26.92 5.65
C PRO A 142 -20.84 -26.99 7.18
N ARG A 143 -21.64 -26.11 7.79
CA ARG A 143 -21.97 -26.08 9.24
C ARG A 143 -20.82 -25.74 10.19
N ILE A 144 -19.58 -26.12 9.88
CA ILE A 144 -18.39 -25.89 10.73
C ILE A 144 -17.44 -24.84 10.15
N GLY A 145 -17.68 -24.35 8.94
CA GLY A 145 -16.90 -23.28 8.32
C GLY A 145 -17.10 -21.97 9.08
N SER A 146 -16.17 -21.68 9.99
CA SER A 146 -16.24 -20.55 10.93
C SER A 146 -16.22 -19.19 10.25
N ALA A 147 -16.74 -18.16 10.93
CA ALA A 147 -16.62 -16.77 10.48
C ALA A 147 -15.13 -16.37 10.38
N VAL A 148 -14.83 -15.46 9.46
CA VAL A 148 -13.58 -14.69 9.49
C VAL A 148 -13.98 -13.28 9.94
N PRO A 149 -13.46 -12.79 11.08
CA PRO A 149 -13.81 -11.48 11.61
C PRO A 149 -13.34 -10.36 10.66
N ASP A 150 -13.77 -9.14 10.96
CA ASP A 150 -13.28 -7.93 10.31
C ASP A 150 -11.78 -7.75 10.49
N HIS A 151 -11.08 -7.56 9.37
CA HIS A 151 -9.64 -7.38 9.37
C HIS A 151 -9.16 -6.65 8.11
N GLN A 152 -7.90 -6.23 8.15
CA GLN A 152 -7.10 -5.79 7.02
C GLN A 152 -5.99 -6.83 6.80
N ASP A 153 -5.74 -7.24 5.55
CA ASP A 153 -4.70 -8.24 5.26
C ASP A 153 -3.30 -7.76 5.68
N ALA A 154 -3.05 -6.45 5.62
CA ALA A 154 -1.82 -5.80 6.07
C ALA A 154 -1.51 -6.00 7.56
N THR A 155 -2.50 -6.36 8.39
CA THR A 155 -2.28 -6.75 9.80
C THR A 155 -1.44 -8.04 9.88
N TYR A 156 -1.56 -8.92 8.90
CA TYR A 156 -0.86 -10.21 8.84
C TYR A 156 0.32 -10.19 7.87
N LEU A 157 0.18 -9.49 6.74
CA LEU A 157 1.17 -9.38 5.69
C LEU A 157 1.71 -7.96 5.61
N TYR A 158 2.50 -7.53 6.58
CA TYR A 158 3.00 -6.15 6.63
C TYR A 158 4.27 -5.94 5.78
N SER A 159 4.34 -4.87 4.99
CA SER A 159 5.57 -4.41 4.31
C SER A 159 5.88 -2.94 4.59
N THR A 160 7.15 -2.55 4.44
CA THR A 160 7.66 -1.18 4.60
C THR A 160 8.23 -0.65 3.27
N PRO A 161 8.16 0.66 2.98
CA PRO A 161 7.57 1.73 3.80
C PRO A 161 6.04 1.76 3.75
N ASP A 162 5.42 1.19 2.70
CA ASP A 162 3.96 1.10 2.53
C ASP A 162 3.52 -0.37 2.36
N PRO A 163 2.42 -0.80 3.00
CA PRO A 163 1.85 -2.13 2.83
C PRO A 163 1.03 -2.23 1.54
N LYS A 164 1.66 -2.08 0.36
CA LYS A 164 0.96 -2.26 -0.92
C LYS A 164 0.84 -3.75 -1.24
N ILE A 165 -0.16 -4.38 -0.61
CA ILE A 165 -0.54 -5.78 -0.83
C ILE A 165 -1.78 -5.83 -1.71
N VAL A 166 -1.80 -6.77 -2.65
CA VAL A 166 -3.01 -7.13 -3.38
C VAL A 166 -3.31 -8.61 -3.19
N GLY A 167 -4.48 -8.91 -2.64
CA GLY A 167 -5.05 -10.24 -2.60
C GLY A 167 -5.88 -10.53 -3.85
N PHE A 168 -5.71 -11.74 -4.40
CA PHE A 168 -6.51 -12.27 -5.48
C PHE A 168 -7.31 -13.43 -4.93
N TRP A 169 -8.62 -13.28 -4.82
CA TRP A 169 -9.51 -14.30 -4.28
C TRP A 169 -10.37 -14.91 -5.38
N ILE A 170 -10.25 -16.22 -5.59
CA ILE A 170 -10.89 -16.96 -6.68
C ILE A 170 -11.85 -17.99 -6.07
N PRO A 171 -13.18 -17.81 -6.19
CA PRO A 171 -14.15 -18.82 -5.83
C PRO A 171 -14.04 -20.03 -6.77
N LEU A 172 -13.79 -21.22 -6.21
CA LEU A 172 -13.83 -22.48 -6.95
C LEU A 172 -15.25 -23.09 -6.96
N GLU A 173 -16.11 -22.59 -6.09
CA GLU A 173 -17.56 -22.79 -6.08
C GLU A 173 -18.27 -21.45 -5.89
N ASP A 174 -19.55 -21.38 -6.29
CA ASP A 174 -20.35 -20.16 -6.12
C ASP A 174 -20.34 -19.68 -4.66
N ALA A 175 -19.91 -18.45 -4.45
CA ALA A 175 -19.95 -17.74 -3.18
C ALA A 175 -21.26 -16.95 -3.08
N THR A 176 -22.05 -17.26 -2.08
CA THR A 176 -23.38 -16.72 -1.80
C THR A 176 -23.42 -16.22 -0.36
N GLU A 177 -24.42 -15.42 -0.02
CA GLU A 177 -24.65 -15.01 1.37
C GLU A 177 -24.76 -16.21 2.32
N ARG A 178 -25.52 -17.25 1.93
CA ARG A 178 -25.76 -18.43 2.75
C ARG A 178 -24.51 -19.29 3.02
N ASN A 179 -23.54 -19.30 2.10
CA ASN A 179 -22.29 -20.05 2.28
C ASN A 179 -21.08 -19.14 2.59
N GLY A 180 -21.37 -17.92 3.07
CA GLY A 180 -20.38 -17.00 3.61
C GLY A 180 -19.51 -16.34 2.53
N CYS A 181 -20.11 -15.63 1.57
CA CYS A 181 -19.36 -14.75 0.67
C CYS A 181 -18.61 -13.65 1.43
N LEU A 182 -17.68 -12.99 0.74
CA LEU A 182 -16.93 -11.88 1.33
C LEU A 182 -17.83 -10.65 1.51
N GLN A 183 -17.52 -9.87 2.54
CA GLN A 183 -18.12 -8.57 2.79
C GLN A 183 -17.02 -7.54 2.96
N PHE A 184 -17.21 -6.34 2.39
CA PHE A 184 -16.22 -5.27 2.43
C PHE A 184 -16.85 -3.98 2.93
N ILE A 185 -16.04 -3.08 3.50
CA ILE A 185 -16.41 -1.67 3.66
C ILE A 185 -15.77 -0.89 2.50
N PRO A 186 -16.54 -0.51 1.46
CA PRO A 186 -15.97 0.19 0.30
C PRO A 186 -15.26 1.49 0.72
N GLY A 187 -14.03 1.69 0.24
CA GLY A 187 -13.22 2.87 0.49
C GLY A 187 -12.50 2.89 1.84
N SER A 188 -12.65 1.85 2.67
CA SER A 188 -12.04 1.82 4.01
C SER A 188 -10.52 1.88 3.99
N HIS A 189 -9.87 1.37 2.93
CA HIS A 189 -8.41 1.40 2.73
C HIS A 189 -7.83 2.82 2.68
N ARG A 190 -8.67 3.83 2.39
CA ARG A 190 -8.29 5.25 2.35
C ARG A 190 -8.64 6.01 3.61
N ILE A 191 -9.57 5.48 4.41
CA ILE A 191 -10.17 6.17 5.56
C ILE A 191 -9.57 5.65 6.86
N TYR A 192 -9.30 4.35 6.93
CA TYR A 192 -8.86 3.68 8.14
C TYR A 192 -7.40 3.23 7.98
N PRO A 193 -6.45 3.89 8.67
CA PRO A 193 -5.07 3.45 8.66
C PRO A 193 -4.96 2.10 9.37
N LEU A 194 -3.88 1.37 9.06
CA LEU A 194 -3.59 0.13 9.76
C LEU A 194 -3.37 0.39 11.26
N GLN A 195 -4.19 -0.22 12.10
CA GLN A 195 -4.14 0.00 13.55
C GLN A 195 -3.14 -0.92 14.26
N SER A 196 -2.92 -2.12 13.71
CA SER A 196 -2.09 -3.13 14.35
C SER A 196 -1.50 -4.10 13.33
N ARG A 197 -0.39 -4.74 13.72
CA ARG A 197 0.28 -5.78 12.93
C ARG A 197 0.84 -6.88 13.82
N TRP A 198 0.88 -8.11 13.30
CA TRP A 198 1.55 -9.21 13.96
C TRP A 198 3.06 -9.15 13.74
N ILE A 199 3.82 -9.23 14.83
CA ILE A 199 5.27 -9.35 14.81
C ILE A 199 5.69 -10.70 15.36
N ARG A 200 6.48 -11.42 14.57
CA ARG A 200 7.25 -12.56 15.08
C ARG A 200 8.43 -12.05 15.89
N SER A 201 8.53 -12.49 17.13
CA SER A 201 9.65 -12.14 17.98
C SER A 201 10.96 -12.71 17.43
N LYS A 202 12.07 -11.99 17.61
CA LYS A 202 13.39 -12.35 17.08
C LYS A 202 14.07 -13.47 17.89
N ASP A 203 13.58 -13.75 19.09
CA ASP A 203 14.08 -14.85 19.90
C ASP A 203 13.58 -16.19 19.35
N SER A 204 14.37 -17.24 19.58
CA SER A 204 14.10 -18.61 19.12
C SER A 204 12.83 -19.24 19.74
N SER A 205 12.10 -18.51 20.60
CA SER A 205 10.83 -18.93 21.19
C SER A 205 9.72 -19.09 20.16
N GLY A 206 9.83 -18.42 19.00
CA GLY A 206 8.77 -18.44 17.99
C GLY A 206 7.48 -17.78 18.47
N THR A 207 7.56 -16.87 19.44
CA THR A 207 6.37 -16.13 19.90
C THR A 207 5.96 -15.10 18.85
N ILE A 208 4.65 -14.89 18.70
CA ILE A 208 4.08 -13.76 17.97
C ILE A 208 3.46 -12.79 18.98
N ARG A 209 3.48 -11.51 18.66
CA ARG A 209 2.77 -10.49 19.43
C ARG A 209 2.09 -9.50 18.49
N MET A 210 0.98 -8.94 18.93
CA MET A 210 0.39 -7.81 18.25
C MET A 210 1.18 -6.55 18.61
N GLU A 211 1.55 -5.76 17.60
CA GLU A 211 2.05 -4.41 17.78
C GLU A 211 0.97 -3.44 17.30
N TYR A 212 0.58 -2.50 18.17
CA TYR A 212 -0.34 -1.43 17.83
C TYR A 212 0.44 -0.26 17.24
N ILE A 213 0.01 0.20 16.07
CA ILE A 213 0.65 1.29 15.32
C ILE A 213 0.06 2.60 15.84
N ASN A 214 0.85 3.40 16.55
CA ASN A 214 0.43 4.71 17.03
C ASN A 214 0.14 5.65 15.85
N CYS A 215 -1.13 5.81 15.50
CA CYS A 215 -1.59 6.84 14.57
C CYS A 215 -1.71 8.20 15.28
N SER A 216 -0.60 8.73 15.79
CA SER A 216 -0.56 10.08 16.35
C SER A 216 -0.36 11.11 15.24
N SER A 217 -1.33 11.34 14.34
CA SER A 217 -1.36 12.54 13.47
C SER A 217 -2.53 12.69 12.46
N SER A 218 -3.70 12.07 12.59
CA SER A 218 -4.79 12.35 11.60
C SER A 218 -6.22 12.00 12.03
N LEU A 219 -6.69 12.56 13.15
CA LEU A 219 -8.14 12.72 13.38
C LEU A 219 -8.46 14.21 13.58
N PRO A 220 -9.54 14.77 12.99
CA PRO A 220 -9.94 16.14 13.24
C PRO A 220 -10.44 16.25 14.68
N SER A 221 -9.78 17.10 15.46
CA SER A 221 -10.13 17.36 16.86
C SER A 221 -11.43 18.15 16.97
N SER A 222 -12.48 17.51 17.47
CA SER A 222 -13.58 18.23 18.12
C SER A 222 -13.27 18.39 19.61
N SER A 223 -13.21 19.66 20.02
CA SER A 223 -12.93 20.21 21.34
C SER A 223 -13.62 19.54 22.54
N SER A 224 -12.86 19.30 23.62
CA SER A 224 -13.12 19.95 24.92
C SER A 224 -11.98 19.68 25.91
N SER A 225 -11.42 20.77 26.41
CA SER A 225 -10.39 20.89 27.43
C SER A 225 -10.81 20.38 28.81
N LEU A 226 -10.03 19.49 29.43
CA LEU A 226 -9.97 19.31 30.88
C LEU A 226 -8.51 19.17 31.34
N LYS A 227 -8.22 19.86 32.44
CA LYS A 227 -6.89 20.13 32.99
C LYS A 227 -6.30 18.91 33.68
N ALA A 228 -4.96 18.85 33.64
CA ALA A 228 -4.11 17.91 34.35
C ALA A 228 -4.34 17.89 35.87
N ASN A 229 -4.27 16.70 36.46
CA ASN A 229 -3.84 16.49 37.84
C ASN A 229 -3.10 15.14 37.94
N ASP A 230 -1.95 15.19 38.59
CA ASP A 230 -1.05 14.09 38.90
C ASP A 230 -1.71 13.02 39.81
N SER A 231 -1.51 11.74 39.51
CA SER A 231 -0.87 10.74 40.39
C SER A 231 -1.10 9.29 39.94
N ASN A 232 0.01 8.57 39.73
CA ASN A 232 0.23 7.11 39.86
C ASN A 232 -0.97 6.15 39.80
N ASN A 233 -1.25 5.61 38.60
CA ASN A 233 -1.70 4.23 38.36
C ASN A 233 -1.66 3.91 36.86
N LEU A 234 -0.61 3.23 36.40
CA LEU A 234 -0.28 3.04 34.97
C LEU A 234 -0.89 1.80 34.30
N ASN A 235 -1.90 1.13 34.89
CA ASN A 235 -2.40 -0.14 34.33
C ASN A 235 -3.90 -0.18 33.98
N ASP A 236 -4.73 0.78 34.41
CA ASP A 236 -6.20 0.70 34.24
C ASP A 236 -6.79 1.73 33.24
N GLU A 237 -6.02 2.74 32.81
CA GLU A 237 -6.52 3.77 31.88
C GLU A 237 -6.31 3.43 30.39
N ASP A 238 -5.28 2.64 30.06
CA ASP A 238 -5.01 2.20 28.68
C ASP A 238 -6.07 1.19 28.17
N GLU A 239 -6.63 0.34 29.04
CA GLU A 239 -7.74 -0.55 28.65
C GLU A 239 -9.04 0.22 28.36
N LYS A 240 -9.28 1.34 29.05
CA LYS A 240 -10.48 2.17 28.83
C LYS A 240 -10.37 3.05 27.59
N PHE A 241 -9.17 3.53 27.26
CA PHE A 241 -8.95 4.31 26.03
C PHE A 241 -9.06 3.44 24.77
N ASN A 242 -8.64 2.17 24.86
CA ASN A 242 -8.75 1.20 23.77
C ASN A 242 -10.18 0.72 23.50
N ASN A 243 -11.04 0.68 24.52
CA ASN A 243 -12.45 0.27 24.35
C ASN A 243 -13.37 1.40 23.87
N ALA A 244 -12.93 2.66 23.91
CA ALA A 244 -13.76 3.82 23.54
C ALA A 244 -13.70 4.19 22.04
N ASN A 245 -12.76 3.60 21.28
CA ASN A 245 -12.54 3.91 19.85
C ASN A 245 -12.68 2.70 18.91
N SER A 246 -13.19 1.55 19.39
CA SER A 246 -13.58 0.48 18.47
C SER A 246 -14.82 0.94 17.70
N ILE A 247 -14.61 1.32 16.44
CA ILE A 247 -15.71 1.66 15.55
C ILE A 247 -16.49 0.37 15.32
N ASP A 248 -17.69 0.30 15.89
CA ASP A 248 -18.63 -0.80 15.67
C ASP A 248 -19.23 -0.67 14.27
N PHE A 249 -18.49 -1.19 13.27
CA PHE A 249 -18.86 -1.14 11.87
C PHE A 249 -20.20 -1.86 11.56
N GLU A 250 -20.65 -2.77 12.42
CA GLU A 250 -21.93 -3.45 12.28
C GLU A 250 -23.10 -2.51 12.58
N LYS A 251 -23.01 -1.71 13.64
CA LYS A 251 -24.04 -0.70 13.97
C LYS A 251 -24.22 0.34 12.88
N GLU A 252 -23.18 0.61 12.10
CA GLU A 252 -23.22 1.56 10.99
C GLU A 252 -23.68 0.92 9.65
N ASN A 253 -23.93 -0.40 9.61
CA ASN A 253 -24.35 -1.16 8.41
C ASN A 253 -23.48 -0.86 7.15
N ARG A 254 -22.17 -0.78 7.34
CA ARG A 254 -21.22 -0.34 6.31
C ARG A 254 -20.72 -1.44 5.40
N PHE A 255 -20.85 -2.70 5.84
CA PHE A 255 -20.45 -3.85 5.06
C PHE A 255 -21.37 -4.07 3.85
N LYS A 256 -20.77 -4.33 2.69
CA LYS A 256 -21.44 -4.75 1.46
C LYS A 256 -21.10 -6.21 1.17
N LEU A 257 -22.14 -7.05 1.07
CA LEU A 257 -22.01 -8.43 0.60
C LEU A 257 -21.56 -8.46 -0.86
N VAL A 258 -20.61 -9.33 -1.17
CA VAL A 258 -20.10 -9.54 -2.53
C VAL A 258 -20.22 -11.03 -2.91
N PRO A 259 -21.43 -11.49 -3.29
CA PRO A 259 -21.59 -12.80 -3.92
C PRO A 259 -20.77 -12.87 -5.21
N ALA A 260 -20.19 -14.04 -5.50
CA ALA A 260 -19.35 -14.23 -6.67
C ALA A 260 -19.53 -15.63 -7.25
N LYS A 261 -19.71 -15.71 -8.56
CA LYS A 261 -19.82 -16.99 -9.28
C LYS A 261 -18.46 -17.68 -9.37
N LYS A 262 -18.44 -19.01 -9.38
CA LYS A 262 -17.20 -19.76 -9.62
C LYS A 262 -16.53 -19.29 -10.92
N GLY A 263 -15.20 -19.15 -10.90
CA GLY A 263 -14.46 -18.57 -12.02
C GLY A 263 -14.42 -17.04 -12.05
N SER A 264 -15.03 -16.36 -11.09
CA SER A 264 -14.76 -14.92 -10.88
C SER A 264 -13.40 -14.70 -10.20
N CYS A 265 -12.98 -13.45 -10.04
CA CYS A 265 -11.88 -13.06 -9.17
C CYS A 265 -12.26 -11.80 -8.42
N ILE A 266 -12.02 -11.76 -7.10
CA ILE A 266 -12.13 -10.58 -6.28
C ILE A 266 -10.72 -10.10 -5.96
N LEU A 267 -10.40 -8.87 -6.37
CA LEU A 267 -9.22 -8.15 -5.94
C LEU A 267 -9.46 -7.55 -4.56
N ILE A 268 -8.46 -7.59 -3.69
CA ILE A 268 -8.53 -7.12 -2.30
C ILE A 268 -7.29 -6.26 -2.00
N ASP A 269 -7.48 -4.99 -1.67
CA ASP A 269 -6.42 -4.12 -1.19
C ASP A 269 -6.02 -4.51 0.24
N GLY A 270 -4.72 -4.52 0.55
CA GLY A 270 -4.22 -4.92 1.87
C GLY A 270 -4.83 -4.16 3.06
N LEU A 271 -5.36 -2.95 2.82
CA LEU A 271 -5.97 -2.09 3.83
C LEU A 271 -7.51 -2.05 3.76
N VAL A 272 -8.16 -2.74 2.81
CA VAL A 272 -9.63 -2.79 2.81
C VAL A 272 -10.12 -3.69 3.95
N ILE A 273 -11.08 -3.19 4.74
CA ILE A 273 -11.67 -3.92 5.84
C ILE A 273 -12.68 -4.89 5.25
N HIS A 274 -12.47 -6.18 5.53
CA HIS A 274 -13.32 -7.22 5.00
C HIS A 274 -13.49 -8.40 5.98
N ARG A 275 -14.52 -9.21 5.73
CA ARG A 275 -14.93 -10.34 6.59
C ARG A 275 -15.68 -11.41 5.80
N SER A 276 -16.01 -12.53 6.46
CA SER A 276 -16.99 -13.50 5.91
C SER A 276 -17.77 -14.23 7.00
N ASP A 277 -19.07 -14.36 6.82
CA ASP A 277 -19.97 -15.06 7.74
C ASP A 277 -19.81 -16.58 7.70
N PRO A 278 -20.21 -17.33 8.74
CA PRO A 278 -20.15 -18.79 8.74
C PRO A 278 -20.88 -19.43 7.54
N ASN A 279 -20.42 -20.59 7.08
CA ASN A 279 -21.12 -21.34 6.05
C ASN A 279 -22.28 -22.14 6.65
N VAL A 280 -23.51 -21.65 6.47
CA VAL A 280 -24.76 -22.30 6.92
C VAL A 280 -25.47 -23.07 5.81
N SER A 281 -24.79 -23.31 4.68
CA SER A 281 -25.27 -24.15 3.59
C SER A 281 -24.83 -25.61 3.77
N ASP A 282 -25.29 -26.47 2.85
CA ASP A 282 -24.96 -27.90 2.83
C ASP A 282 -23.75 -28.25 1.93
N GLN A 283 -23.13 -27.24 1.30
CA GLN A 283 -22.01 -27.44 0.36
C GLN A 283 -20.79 -26.63 0.79
N PRO A 284 -19.56 -27.15 0.61
CA PRO A 284 -18.35 -26.39 0.88
C PRO A 284 -18.21 -25.20 -0.09
N ARG A 285 -17.45 -24.19 0.32
CA ARG A 285 -17.18 -22.99 -0.51
C ARG A 285 -15.66 -22.82 -0.67
N PRO A 286 -15.00 -23.75 -1.40
CA PRO A 286 -13.57 -23.66 -1.63
C PRO A 286 -13.25 -22.40 -2.43
N ALA A 287 -12.23 -21.69 -1.98
CA ALA A 287 -11.64 -20.58 -2.71
C ALA A 287 -10.12 -20.73 -2.70
N TYR A 288 -9.49 -20.42 -3.83
CA TYR A 288 -8.05 -20.23 -3.90
C TYR A 288 -7.74 -18.74 -3.76
N THR A 289 -6.82 -18.39 -2.90
CA THR A 289 -6.34 -17.02 -2.76
C THR A 289 -4.83 -16.96 -2.80
N PHE A 290 -4.29 -15.89 -3.37
CA PHE A 290 -2.88 -15.57 -3.27
C PHE A 290 -2.69 -14.07 -3.13
N HIS A 291 -1.60 -13.69 -2.46
CA HIS A 291 -1.28 -12.30 -2.16
C HIS A 291 0.06 -11.94 -2.77
N CYS A 292 0.14 -10.75 -3.34
CA CYS A 292 1.40 -10.19 -3.79
C CYS A 292 1.72 -8.85 -3.13
N PHE A 293 3.02 -8.58 -2.94
CA PHE A 293 3.56 -7.26 -2.64
C PHE A 293 4.09 -6.63 -3.91
N ASP A 294 3.91 -5.31 -4.05
CA ASP A 294 4.69 -4.52 -5.01
C ASP A 294 6.05 -4.22 -4.38
N GLN A 295 7.12 -4.84 -4.88
CA GLN A 295 8.48 -4.66 -4.35
C GLN A 295 9.13 -3.36 -4.84
N ALA A 296 8.54 -2.68 -5.83
CA ALA A 296 9.09 -1.46 -6.36
C ALA A 296 9.24 -0.39 -5.27
N GLU A 297 10.42 0.23 -5.20
CA GLU A 297 10.64 1.35 -4.31
C GLU A 297 9.69 2.50 -4.67
N LYS A 298 9.31 3.30 -3.66
CA LYS A 298 8.35 4.40 -3.84
C LYS A 298 8.79 5.37 -4.93
N PHE A 299 10.08 5.66 -5.02
CA PHE A 299 10.63 6.55 -6.05
C PHE A 299 10.52 5.94 -7.46
N ASP A 300 10.88 4.68 -7.63
CA ASP A 300 10.75 3.99 -8.93
C ASP A 300 9.30 3.89 -9.38
N ARG A 301 8.38 3.77 -8.41
CA ARG A 301 6.95 3.63 -8.66
C ARG A 301 6.24 4.94 -8.96
N ASP A 302 6.42 5.93 -8.11
CA ASP A 302 5.68 7.18 -8.18
C ASP A 302 6.47 8.25 -8.97
N GLY A 303 7.75 8.02 -9.26
CA GLY A 303 8.69 9.00 -9.81
C GLY A 303 9.12 10.07 -8.80
N TYR A 304 8.62 9.99 -7.56
CA TYR A 304 8.96 10.87 -6.45
C TYR A 304 8.90 10.18 -5.08
N VAL A 305 9.54 10.79 -4.09
CA VAL A 305 9.41 10.45 -2.67
C VAL A 305 9.32 11.72 -1.84
N LEU A 306 8.37 11.75 -0.89
CA LEU A 306 8.32 12.72 0.18
C LEU A 306 9.06 12.14 1.38
N ILE A 307 10.11 12.82 1.84
CA ILE A 307 10.86 12.47 3.04
C ILE A 307 10.49 13.52 4.10
N GLU A 308 9.68 13.10 5.08
CA GLU A 308 9.24 13.97 6.16
C GLU A 308 10.33 14.11 7.23
N ASP A 309 10.39 15.29 7.86
CA ASP A 309 11.26 15.60 9.00
C ASP A 309 12.76 15.31 8.78
N ILE A 310 13.22 15.28 7.52
CA ILE A 310 14.63 15.04 7.19
C ILE A 310 15.53 16.17 7.69
N PHE A 311 15.00 17.39 7.82
CA PHE A 311 15.72 18.54 8.35
C PHE A 311 15.19 18.96 9.73
N PRO A 312 16.06 19.14 10.74
CA PRO A 312 15.67 19.73 12.01
C PRO A 312 15.01 21.09 11.83
N LEU A 313 13.91 21.36 12.54
CA LEU A 313 13.18 22.62 12.41
C LEU A 313 14.04 23.85 12.71
N GLU A 314 15.00 23.73 13.64
CA GLU A 314 15.95 24.79 13.95
C GLU A 314 16.80 25.21 12.74
N TRP A 315 17.15 24.26 11.87
CA TRP A 315 17.90 24.56 10.64
C TRP A 315 17.03 25.31 9.65
N ILE A 316 15.77 24.89 9.51
CA ILE A 316 14.80 25.58 8.66
C ILE A 316 14.53 27.00 9.16
N ASP A 317 14.45 27.20 10.48
CA ASP A 317 14.29 28.53 11.08
C ASP A 317 15.49 29.44 10.82
N ARG A 318 16.71 28.90 10.89
CA ARG A 318 17.92 29.66 10.50
C ARG A 318 17.87 30.08 9.04
N LEU A 319 17.56 29.15 8.12
CA LEU A 319 17.44 29.46 6.69
C LEU A 319 16.36 30.53 6.43
N ARG A 320 15.23 30.46 7.12
CA ARG A 320 14.17 31.47 7.01
C ARG A 320 14.64 32.86 7.44
N LYS A 321 15.38 32.94 8.55
CA LYS A 321 15.97 34.19 9.02
C LYS A 321 16.98 34.79 8.04
N GLU A 322 17.78 33.95 7.37
CA GLU A 322 18.69 34.40 6.32
C GLU A 322 17.92 34.95 5.11
N ILE A 323 16.83 34.27 4.69
CA ILE A 323 15.94 34.76 3.63
C ILE A 323 15.35 36.12 4.02
N ASP A 324 14.84 36.27 5.24
CA ASP A 324 14.28 37.54 5.73
C ASP A 324 15.34 38.65 5.68
N THR A 325 16.58 38.35 6.07
CA THR A 325 17.72 39.28 5.98
C THR A 325 18.03 39.68 4.54
N ILE A 326 18.00 38.73 3.59
CA ILE A 326 18.19 39.01 2.16
C ILE A 326 17.06 39.92 1.64
N LEU A 327 15.82 39.65 2.04
CA LEU A 327 14.65 40.42 1.63
C LEU A 327 14.65 41.85 2.21
N GLU A 328 15.17 42.06 3.41
CA GLU A 328 15.34 43.40 4.00
C GLU A 328 16.29 44.29 3.18
N HIS A 329 17.30 43.67 2.55
CA HIS A 329 18.29 44.37 1.73
C HIS A 329 17.94 44.35 0.23
N TYR A 330 16.76 43.82 -0.12
CA TYR A 330 16.33 43.68 -1.50
C TYR A 330 15.87 45.03 -2.07
N ASP A 331 16.62 45.51 -3.07
CA ASP A 331 16.30 46.72 -3.82
C ASP A 331 15.42 46.39 -5.02
N CYS A 332 14.10 46.61 -4.88
CA CYS A 332 13.12 46.34 -5.92
C CYS A 332 13.35 47.16 -7.20
N SER A 333 14.07 48.29 -7.14
CA SER A 333 14.37 49.12 -8.31
C SER A 333 15.29 48.42 -9.33
N LYS A 334 16.06 47.41 -8.89
CA LYS A 334 16.92 46.57 -9.72
C LYS A 334 16.20 45.33 -10.28
N ALA A 335 15.00 45.04 -9.80
CA ALA A 335 14.21 43.87 -10.18
C ALA A 335 13.17 44.13 -11.27
N CYS A 336 13.00 45.40 -11.67
CA CYS A 336 12.03 45.84 -12.68
C CYS A 336 12.20 45.13 -14.03
N GLU A 337 13.38 44.56 -14.32
CA GLU A 337 13.66 43.80 -15.55
C GLU A 337 13.20 42.34 -15.49
N ALA A 338 12.80 41.83 -14.32
CA ALA A 338 12.41 40.44 -14.07
C ALA A 338 11.05 40.34 -13.37
N ILE A 339 10.07 41.14 -13.80
CA ILE A 339 8.70 41.05 -13.30
C ILE A 339 8.03 39.82 -13.90
N PHE A 340 7.69 38.85 -13.05
CA PHE A 340 6.86 37.70 -13.40
C PHE A 340 5.39 38.12 -13.39
N ASP A 341 4.92 38.71 -14.48
CA ASP A 341 3.51 39.06 -14.65
C ASP A 341 2.92 38.18 -15.77
N PRO A 342 2.06 37.20 -15.43
CA PRO A 342 1.41 36.33 -16.42
C PRO A 342 0.44 37.08 -17.36
N GLN A 343 0.17 38.36 -17.10
CA GLN A 343 -0.60 39.27 -17.95
C GLN A 343 0.25 40.41 -18.54
N CYS A 344 1.57 40.42 -18.31
CA CYS A 344 2.45 41.49 -18.79
C CYS A 344 2.48 41.49 -20.31
N LYS A 345 2.38 42.66 -20.94
CA LYS A 345 2.54 42.81 -22.39
C LYS A 345 3.96 43.23 -22.79
N ASP A 346 4.90 43.32 -21.84
CA ASP A 346 6.27 43.74 -22.11
C ASP A 346 7.09 42.56 -22.67
N SER A 347 7.57 42.73 -23.90
CA SER A 347 7.91 41.65 -24.85
C SER A 347 9.21 40.90 -24.53
N ARG A 348 9.98 41.31 -23.51
CA ARG A 348 11.31 40.74 -23.25
C ARG A 348 11.31 39.53 -22.31
N ALA A 349 10.35 39.46 -21.38
CA ALA A 349 10.15 38.27 -20.53
C ALA A 349 9.25 37.21 -21.21
N LEU A 350 8.32 37.66 -22.05
CA LEU A 350 7.45 36.77 -22.83
C LEU A 350 8.19 35.97 -23.90
N GLU A 351 9.16 36.56 -24.61
CA GLU A 351 9.89 35.84 -25.67
C GLU A 351 10.65 34.61 -25.14
N TYR A 352 11.21 34.68 -23.93
CA TYR A 352 11.94 33.57 -23.31
C TYR A 352 11.02 32.45 -22.81
N PHE A 353 9.80 32.79 -22.38
CA PHE A 353 8.83 31.83 -21.83
C PHE A 353 7.89 31.23 -22.89
N PHE A 354 7.45 32.01 -23.88
CA PHE A 354 6.49 31.53 -24.89
C PHE A 354 7.14 30.74 -26.04
N GLN A 355 8.40 31.00 -26.39
CA GLN A 355 9.10 30.13 -27.35
C GLN A 355 9.31 28.70 -26.82
N ALA A 356 9.33 28.52 -25.50
CA ALA A 356 9.35 27.20 -24.85
C ALA A 356 7.94 26.56 -24.72
N ASN A 357 6.90 27.37 -24.45
CA ASN A 357 5.55 26.85 -24.17
C ASN A 357 4.66 26.60 -25.41
N ASP A 358 4.86 27.27 -26.54
CA ASP A 358 4.03 27.05 -27.74
C ASP A 358 4.24 25.67 -28.39
N LYS A 359 5.25 24.89 -27.94
CA LYS A 359 5.53 23.54 -28.46
C LYS A 359 5.22 22.39 -27.51
N VAL A 360 4.93 22.66 -26.23
CA VAL A 360 4.72 21.60 -25.22
C VAL A 360 3.48 21.91 -24.39
N SER A 361 2.30 21.84 -25.01
CA SER A 361 1.05 21.71 -24.28
C SER A 361 0.88 20.26 -23.84
N LEU A 362 1.45 19.89 -22.70
CA LEU A 362 1.12 18.61 -22.08
C LEU A 362 -0.34 18.70 -21.59
N VAL A 363 -1.23 17.97 -22.26
CA VAL A 363 -2.61 17.80 -21.80
C VAL A 363 -2.56 16.85 -20.61
N ILE A 364 -2.57 17.41 -19.40
CA ILE A 364 -2.60 16.64 -18.15
C ILE A 364 -4.06 16.44 -17.75
N ASP A 365 -4.48 15.18 -17.54
CA ASP A 365 -5.77 14.90 -16.91
C ASP A 365 -5.70 15.31 -15.43
N PRO A 366 -6.52 16.26 -14.96
CA PRO A 366 -6.52 16.69 -13.56
C PRO A 366 -6.74 15.55 -12.56
N LYS A 367 -7.38 14.44 -12.98
CA LYS A 367 -7.59 13.26 -12.12
C LYS A 367 -6.31 12.48 -11.84
N GLN A 368 -5.27 12.67 -12.64
CA GLN A 368 -3.96 12.03 -12.45
C GLN A 368 -3.04 12.84 -11.51
N LEU A 369 -3.43 14.07 -11.15
CA LEU A 369 -2.65 14.89 -10.23
C LEU A 369 -2.78 14.36 -8.80
N LYS A 370 -1.65 13.96 -8.22
CA LYS A 370 -1.54 13.56 -6.82
C LYS A 370 -1.08 14.74 -5.97
N MET A 371 -1.88 15.14 -5.00
CA MET A 371 -1.50 16.19 -4.04
C MET A 371 -0.42 15.66 -3.08
N VAL A 372 0.70 16.37 -2.99
CA VAL A 372 1.82 16.02 -2.11
C VAL A 372 2.00 17.12 -1.06
N PRO A 373 1.20 17.12 0.04
CA PRO A 373 1.37 18.08 1.11
C PRO A 373 2.71 17.82 1.82
N ALA A 374 3.57 18.83 1.86
CA ALA A 374 4.84 18.77 2.58
C ALA A 374 4.81 19.74 3.76
N LYS A 375 5.06 19.24 4.98
CA LYS A 375 5.24 20.08 6.16
C LYS A 375 6.65 20.68 6.18
N LYS A 376 6.80 21.79 6.90
CA LYS A 376 8.10 22.42 7.19
C LYS A 376 9.10 21.36 7.71
N GLY A 377 10.29 21.30 7.12
CA GLY A 377 11.32 20.30 7.44
C GLY A 377 11.32 19.06 6.55
N SER A 378 10.33 18.91 5.65
CA SER A 378 10.28 17.81 4.68
C SER A 378 11.06 18.15 3.40
N CYS A 379 11.44 17.12 2.65
CA CYS A 379 12.03 17.22 1.31
C CYS A 379 11.22 16.38 0.33
N ILE A 380 10.92 16.92 -0.86
CA ILE A 380 10.36 16.13 -1.96
C ILE A 380 11.49 15.90 -2.97
N VAL A 381 11.83 14.63 -3.19
CA VAL A 381 12.79 14.21 -4.23
C VAL A 381 11.98 13.65 -5.38
N PHE A 382 12.17 14.15 -6.60
CA PHE A 382 11.44 13.69 -7.77
C PHE A 382 12.35 13.64 -9.00
N SER A 383 12.00 12.77 -9.95
CA SER A 383 12.67 12.67 -11.24
C SER A 383 12.42 13.94 -12.07
N ASP A 384 13.44 14.42 -12.78
CA ASP A 384 13.31 15.55 -13.71
C ASP A 384 12.31 15.27 -14.86
N LEU A 385 12.00 14.00 -15.11
CA LEU A 385 10.99 13.57 -16.11
C LEU A 385 9.58 13.51 -15.53
N LEU A 386 9.41 13.64 -14.21
CA LEU A 386 8.10 13.64 -13.59
C LEU A 386 7.37 14.95 -13.92
N VAL A 387 6.21 14.86 -14.55
CA VAL A 387 5.33 16.01 -14.75
C VAL A 387 4.80 16.47 -13.38
N HIS A 388 5.14 17.70 -12.98
CA HIS A 388 4.77 18.26 -11.69
C HIS A 388 4.34 19.73 -11.82
N CYS A 389 3.54 20.20 -10.88
CA CYS A 389 3.08 21.59 -10.83
C CYS A 389 2.88 22.07 -9.39
N SER A 390 2.92 23.39 -9.19
CA SER A 390 2.55 24.03 -7.92
C SER A 390 1.40 25.02 -8.15
N GLY A 391 0.40 24.99 -7.28
CA GLY A 391 -0.72 25.93 -7.33
C GLY A 391 -0.37 27.31 -6.73
N PRO A 392 -1.21 28.33 -6.98
CA PRO A 392 -1.03 29.65 -6.38
C PRO A 392 -1.10 29.57 -4.84
N ASN A 393 -0.28 30.38 -4.16
CA ASN A 393 -0.36 30.50 -2.70
C ASN A 393 -1.59 31.33 -2.32
N GLY A 394 -2.63 30.68 -1.80
CA GLY A 394 -3.87 31.34 -1.33
C GLY A 394 -3.82 31.86 0.11
N THR A 395 -2.66 31.79 0.78
CA THR A 395 -2.52 32.19 2.19
C THR A 395 -1.80 33.53 2.34
N ASN A 396 -1.95 34.16 3.51
CA ASN A 396 -1.23 35.40 3.85
C ASN A 396 0.21 35.15 4.31
N GLN A 397 0.72 33.92 4.20
CA GLN A 397 2.06 33.55 4.66
C GLN A 397 2.93 33.16 3.46
N SER A 398 4.20 33.55 3.48
CA SER A 398 5.16 33.10 2.48
C SER A 398 5.52 31.63 2.70
N ARG A 399 5.65 30.89 1.59
CA ARG A 399 6.02 29.46 1.53
C ARG A 399 7.34 29.25 0.77
N PRO A 400 8.47 29.82 1.25
CA PRO A 400 9.74 29.65 0.56
C PRO A 400 10.12 28.16 0.49
N ALA A 401 10.55 27.72 -0.69
CA ALA A 401 11.12 26.41 -0.91
C ALA A 401 12.55 26.56 -1.44
N TYR A 402 13.45 25.73 -0.95
CA TYR A 402 14.81 25.65 -1.46
C TYR A 402 14.92 24.44 -2.38
N ILE A 403 15.35 24.66 -3.63
CA ILE A 403 15.40 23.63 -4.68
C ILE A 403 16.84 23.51 -5.15
N PHE A 404 17.33 22.28 -5.26
CA PHE A 404 18.62 21.96 -5.86
C PHE A 404 18.48 20.69 -6.70
N ASN A 405 19.22 20.63 -7.80
CA ASN A 405 19.21 19.49 -8.71
C ASN A 405 20.50 18.69 -8.53
N VAL A 406 20.39 17.37 -8.63
CA VAL A 406 21.52 16.44 -8.52
C VAL A 406 21.66 15.69 -9.85
N PHE A 407 22.87 15.63 -10.39
CA PHE A 407 23.18 14.94 -11.65
C PHE A 407 24.23 13.85 -11.41
N ASP A 408 24.15 12.76 -12.17
CA ASP A 408 25.18 11.72 -12.19
C ASP A 408 26.50 12.27 -12.75
N GLN A 409 27.64 11.75 -12.26
CA GLN A 409 28.95 12.21 -12.68
C GLN A 409 29.19 11.91 -14.17
N GLY A 410 29.82 12.86 -14.88
CA GLY A 410 30.16 12.72 -16.30
C GLY A 410 29.07 13.16 -17.29
N ARG A 411 27.95 13.73 -16.82
CA ARG A 411 26.95 14.36 -17.67
C ARG A 411 27.41 15.75 -18.11
N GLU A 412 27.42 16.03 -19.42
CA GLU A 412 27.59 17.40 -19.93
C GLU A 412 26.28 18.18 -19.75
N VAL A 413 26.34 19.34 -19.09
CA VAL A 413 25.21 20.27 -19.02
C VAL A 413 25.35 21.27 -20.15
N GLU A 414 24.45 21.21 -21.12
CA GLU A 414 24.37 22.14 -22.23
C GLU A 414 23.32 23.21 -21.93
N GLN A 415 23.70 24.48 -21.97
CA GLN A 415 22.77 25.58 -21.94
C GLN A 415 22.47 26.01 -23.37
N ILE A 416 21.20 26.00 -23.77
CA ILE A 416 20.80 26.46 -25.10
C ILE A 416 20.32 27.90 -24.98
N ASP A 417 20.95 28.81 -25.70
CA ASP A 417 20.41 30.17 -25.83
C ASP A 417 19.14 30.13 -26.69
N GLY A 418 18.00 30.41 -26.07
CA GLY A 418 16.69 30.37 -26.72
C GLY A 418 16.56 31.29 -27.94
N LYS A 419 17.40 32.33 -28.06
CA LYS A 419 17.36 33.25 -29.21
C LYS A 419 17.98 32.68 -30.49
N ASP A 420 19.04 31.88 -30.35
CA ASP A 420 19.90 31.46 -31.48
C ASP A 420 20.08 29.94 -31.59
N ASN A 421 19.50 29.14 -30.68
CA ASN A 421 19.77 27.70 -30.53
C ASN A 421 21.26 27.34 -30.44
N LYS A 422 22.10 28.29 -30.00
CA LYS A 422 23.52 28.04 -29.79
C LYS A 422 23.72 27.32 -28.47
N ILE A 423 24.46 26.21 -28.53
CA ILE A 423 24.94 25.51 -27.35
C ILE A 423 26.02 26.37 -26.70
N ILE A 424 25.68 26.96 -25.56
CA ILE A 424 26.64 27.52 -24.62
C ILE A 424 27.11 26.36 -23.76
N LYS A 425 28.28 25.79 -24.08
CA LYS A 425 28.89 24.78 -23.21
C LYS A 425 29.24 25.42 -21.88
N GLN A 426 28.61 24.97 -20.79
CA GLN A 426 29.08 25.32 -19.46
C GLN A 426 30.43 24.63 -19.20
N ARG A 427 31.28 25.31 -18.43
CA ARG A 427 32.59 24.78 -18.02
C ARG A 427 32.44 23.39 -17.41
N GLU A 428 33.42 22.52 -17.67
CA GLU A 428 33.55 21.19 -17.07
C GLU A 428 33.49 21.31 -15.53
N ARG A 429 32.37 20.92 -14.92
CA ARG A 429 32.19 20.96 -13.46
C ARG A 429 32.66 19.64 -12.87
N LYS A 430 33.92 19.57 -12.41
CA LYS A 430 34.45 18.38 -11.72
C LYS A 430 34.07 18.41 -10.24
N TRP A 431 33.33 17.39 -9.82
CA TRP A 431 32.92 17.16 -8.43
C TRP A 431 33.85 16.17 -7.74
N ASP A 432 34.21 16.41 -6.48
CA ASP A 432 34.92 15.43 -5.64
C ASP A 432 33.91 14.41 -5.06
N PRO A 433 33.95 13.13 -5.48
CA PRO A 433 33.00 12.11 -5.01
C PRO A 433 33.13 11.78 -3.52
N LEU A 434 34.24 12.12 -2.87
CA LEU A 434 34.46 11.87 -1.43
C LEU A 434 34.03 13.04 -0.54
N ASN A 435 33.78 14.23 -1.09
CA ASN A 435 33.45 15.46 -0.35
C ASN A 435 32.22 16.23 -0.92
N TRP A 436 31.30 15.52 -1.55
CA TRP A 436 30.16 16.06 -2.32
C TRP A 436 29.13 16.91 -1.54
N MET A 437 29.28 17.14 -0.23
CA MET A 437 28.43 18.05 0.55
C MET A 437 29.19 19.24 1.16
N GLN A 438 30.48 19.42 0.86
CA GLN A 438 31.25 20.57 1.33
C GLN A 438 31.18 21.71 0.30
N PRO A 439 30.82 22.95 0.69
CA PRO A 439 30.93 24.09 -0.20
C PRO A 439 32.41 24.31 -0.54
N THR A 440 32.75 24.22 -1.81
CA THR A 440 34.10 24.57 -2.29
C THR A 440 34.10 26.02 -2.78
N ASP A 441 35.17 26.76 -2.51
CA ASP A 441 35.38 28.19 -2.84
C ASP A 441 35.35 28.55 -4.34
N GLN A 442 34.96 27.62 -5.23
CA GLN A 442 35.06 27.77 -6.68
C GLN A 442 33.74 27.99 -7.43
N PHE A 443 32.58 28.04 -6.76
CA PHE A 443 31.31 27.97 -7.49
C PHE A 443 30.31 29.09 -7.14
N ALA A 444 29.95 29.87 -8.16
CA ALA A 444 28.78 30.73 -8.13
C ALA A 444 27.53 29.91 -8.48
N PHE A 445 26.59 29.81 -7.53
CA PHE A 445 25.22 29.38 -7.83
C PHE A 445 24.54 30.48 -8.64
N GLN A 446 24.11 30.18 -9.87
CA GLN A 446 23.14 31.00 -10.59
C GLN A 446 21.91 30.13 -10.92
N HIS A 447 20.75 30.74 -10.66
CA HIS A 447 19.37 30.27 -10.86
C HIS A 447 18.70 29.55 -9.68
N LEU A 448 18.23 30.37 -8.73
CA LEU A 448 17.05 30.06 -7.91
C LEU A 448 15.82 30.34 -8.78
N TYR A 449 15.13 29.29 -9.24
CA TYR A 449 13.77 29.43 -9.75
C TYR A 449 12.82 29.19 -8.56
N SER A 450 12.07 30.22 -8.16
CA SER A 450 10.93 30.09 -7.25
C SER A 450 9.66 29.87 -8.08
N PHE A 451 8.94 28.77 -7.84
CA PHE A 451 7.59 28.55 -8.35
C PHE A 451 6.54 29.06 -7.34
#